data_AF-A0A2G2VUN4-F1
#
_entry.id   AF-A0A2G2VUN4-F1
#
_cell.length_a   1.000
_cell.length_b   1.000
_cell.length_c   1.000
_cell.angle_alpha   90.00
_cell.angle_beta   90.00
_cell.angle_gamma   90.00
#
_symmetry.space_group_name_H-M   'P 1'
#
loop_
_entity.id
_entity.type
_entity.pdbx_description
1 polymer ?
#
loop_
_entity_poly.entity_id
_entity_poly.type
_entity_poly.pdbx_seq_one_letter_code
_entity_poly.pdbx_strand_id
1 'polypeptide(L)'
;MAILNVVVTIVTRLPKAVDKSIVFFYLVKKFFSNKVSMMIDEFEGQVKNEMYEAAEIYLGNKLFSKTRKIKVSKKEEKNSIKVTLEHNEKLKDVYYGHKFKWIWQEFKCSDHPKDNNSIQRSEVKSFKLTFRKKDKKFVVESYLPFIMKEAKYLKH
;
A
#
# COMPACT_ATOMS: atom_id res chain seq x y z
N MET A 1 43.51 -27.23 -22.22
CA MET A 1 43.34 -25.76 -22.33
C MET A 1 42.21 -25.29 -23.27
N ALA A 2 41.48 -26.17 -23.99
CA ALA A 2 40.38 -25.73 -24.89
C ALA A 2 38.97 -25.81 -24.25
N ILE A 3 38.72 -26.72 -23.32
CA ILE A 3 37.37 -26.99 -22.76
C ILE A 3 36.94 -25.88 -21.76
N LEU A 4 37.89 -25.27 -21.06
CA LEU A 4 37.61 -24.21 -20.07
C LEU A 4 37.12 -22.91 -20.72
N ASN A 5 37.59 -22.59 -21.94
CA ASN A 5 37.20 -21.38 -22.66
C ASN A 5 35.79 -21.45 -23.28
N VAL A 6 35.28 -22.66 -23.58
CA VAL A 6 33.91 -22.85 -24.09
C VAL A 6 32.88 -22.62 -22.98
N VAL A 7 33.13 -23.12 -21.77
CA VAL A 7 32.23 -22.95 -20.62
C VAL A 7 32.15 -21.48 -20.18
N VAL A 8 33.28 -20.77 -20.13
CA VAL A 8 33.33 -19.33 -19.80
C VAL A 8 32.62 -18.48 -20.88
N THR A 9 32.60 -18.92 -22.14
CA THR A 9 31.91 -18.22 -23.23
C THR A 9 30.39 -18.43 -23.21
N ILE A 10 29.90 -19.59 -22.76
CA ILE A 10 28.46 -19.87 -22.64
C ILE A 10 27.86 -19.13 -21.43
N VAL A 11 28.58 -19.09 -20.31
CA VAL A 11 28.14 -18.40 -19.07
C VAL A 11 28.08 -16.88 -19.24
N THR A 12 28.89 -16.29 -20.13
CA THR A 12 28.93 -14.83 -20.35
C THR A 12 28.02 -14.33 -21.48
N ARG A 13 27.48 -15.23 -22.32
CA ARG A 13 26.55 -14.87 -23.41
C ARG A 13 25.08 -15.22 -23.16
N LEU A 14 24.73 -15.66 -21.95
CA LEU A 14 23.34 -15.93 -21.54
C LEU A 14 22.60 -14.90 -20.65
N PRO A 15 23.06 -13.65 -20.38
CA PRO A 15 22.29 -12.77 -19.49
C PRO A 15 21.22 -11.94 -20.21
N LYS A 16 21.48 -11.43 -21.43
CA LYS A 16 20.64 -10.40 -22.04
C LYS A 16 19.30 -10.92 -22.59
N ALA A 17 19.27 -12.14 -23.14
CA ALA A 17 18.04 -12.73 -23.66
C ALA A 17 17.12 -13.22 -22.52
N VAL A 18 17.71 -13.76 -21.45
CA VAL A 18 16.99 -14.21 -20.26
C VAL A 18 16.40 -13.00 -19.53
N ASP A 19 17.15 -11.92 -19.32
CA ASP A 19 16.60 -10.67 -18.75
C ASP A 19 15.49 -10.08 -19.61
N LYS A 20 15.68 -10.00 -20.94
CA LYS A 20 14.62 -9.52 -21.84
C LYS A 20 13.36 -10.39 -21.76
N SER A 21 13.51 -11.71 -21.69
CA SER A 21 12.38 -12.62 -21.54
C SER A 21 11.68 -12.45 -20.18
N ILE A 22 12.42 -12.31 -19.08
CA ILE A 22 11.88 -12.09 -17.73
C ILE A 22 11.12 -10.76 -17.67
N VAL A 23 11.72 -9.69 -18.18
CA VAL A 23 11.10 -8.36 -18.27
C VAL A 23 9.85 -8.42 -19.15
N PHE A 24 9.93 -9.10 -20.30
CA PHE A 24 8.78 -9.29 -21.19
C PHE A 24 7.65 -10.07 -20.49
N PHE A 25 7.95 -11.20 -19.83
CA PHE A 25 6.98 -11.96 -19.05
C PHE A 25 6.36 -11.13 -17.92
N TYR A 26 7.15 -10.30 -17.25
CA TYR A 26 6.67 -9.37 -16.24
C TYR A 26 5.73 -8.31 -16.83
N LEU A 27 6.07 -7.73 -17.99
CA LEU A 27 5.24 -6.78 -18.71
C LEU A 27 3.93 -7.41 -19.16
N VAL A 28 3.99 -8.55 -19.83
CA VAL A 28 2.83 -9.35 -20.26
C VAL A 28 1.92 -9.66 -19.06
N LYS A 29 2.47 -10.19 -17.97
CA LYS A 29 1.72 -10.49 -16.74
C LYS A 29 1.07 -9.24 -16.14
N LYS A 30 1.71 -8.07 -16.21
CA LYS A 30 1.15 -6.80 -15.77
C LYS A 30 0.00 -6.33 -16.69
N PHE A 31 0.13 -6.47 -18.01
CA PHE A 31 -0.91 -6.15 -18.98
C PHE A 31 -2.16 -7.01 -18.81
N PHE A 32 -1.98 -8.33 -18.67
CA PHE A 32 -3.08 -9.28 -18.44
C PHE A 32 -3.58 -9.32 -17.00
N SER A 33 -3.04 -8.49 -16.10
CA SER A 33 -3.54 -8.39 -14.74
C SER A 33 -4.97 -7.82 -14.76
N ASN A 34 -5.92 -8.59 -14.23
CA ASN A 34 -7.29 -8.14 -13.98
C ASN A 34 -7.41 -7.30 -12.70
N LYS A 35 -6.31 -6.80 -12.15
CA LYS A 35 -6.29 -5.99 -10.92
C LYS A 35 -5.83 -4.57 -11.20
N VAL A 36 -6.39 -3.63 -10.46
CA VAL A 36 -6.00 -2.22 -10.42
C VAL A 36 -5.75 -1.83 -8.97
N SER A 37 -4.90 -0.83 -8.76
CA SER A 37 -4.67 -0.24 -7.43
C SER A 37 -5.03 1.24 -7.44
N MET A 38 -5.66 1.68 -6.36
CA MET A 38 -5.96 3.07 -6.05
C MET A 38 -5.10 3.50 -4.86
N MET A 39 -4.48 4.67 -4.95
CA MET A 39 -3.71 5.28 -3.88
C MET A 39 -4.58 6.30 -3.16
N ILE A 40 -4.55 6.27 -1.84
CA ILE A 40 -5.25 7.20 -0.96
C ILE A 40 -4.19 7.76 -0.03
N ASP A 41 -3.70 8.95 -0.35
CA ASP A 41 -2.63 9.62 0.38
C ASP A 41 -3.17 10.27 1.66
N GLU A 42 -2.35 10.35 2.70
CA GLU A 42 -2.74 10.94 3.99
C GLU A 42 -3.14 12.41 3.87
N PHE A 43 -2.52 13.13 2.94
CA PHE A 43 -2.78 14.55 2.71
C PHE A 43 -3.07 14.83 1.23
N GLU A 44 -4.05 15.70 0.99
CA GLU A 44 -4.25 16.38 -0.28
C GLU A 44 -3.70 17.81 -0.12
N GLY A 45 -2.45 18.01 -0.56
CA GLY A 45 -1.70 19.23 -0.27
C GLY A 45 -1.40 19.38 1.23
N GLN A 46 -2.00 20.38 1.88
CA GLN A 46 -1.86 20.59 3.33
C GLN A 46 -3.06 20.07 4.14
N VAL A 47 -4.13 19.67 3.47
CA VAL A 47 -5.35 19.20 4.12
C VAL A 47 -5.29 17.69 4.29
N LYS A 48 -5.68 17.18 5.46
CA LYS A 48 -5.72 15.74 5.70
C LYS A 48 -6.87 15.12 4.92
N ASN A 49 -6.60 14.03 4.21
CA ASN A 49 -7.57 13.39 3.35
C ASN A 49 -8.61 12.63 4.18
N GLU A 50 -9.88 13.02 4.09
CA GLU A 50 -10.97 12.39 4.84
C GLU A 50 -11.13 10.90 4.52
N MET A 51 -10.88 10.50 3.27
CA MET A 51 -10.93 9.10 2.87
C MET A 51 -9.80 8.29 3.52
N TYR A 52 -8.62 8.90 3.69
CA TYR A 52 -7.53 8.27 4.43
C TYR A 52 -7.90 8.06 5.90
N GLU A 53 -8.47 9.08 6.54
CA GLU A 53 -8.90 8.99 7.94
C GLU A 53 -9.98 7.93 8.14
N ALA A 54 -10.97 7.89 7.25
CA ALA A 54 -12.01 6.87 7.27
C ALA A 54 -11.44 5.46 7.10
N ALA A 55 -10.49 5.28 6.19
CA ALA A 55 -9.81 4.01 6.00
C ALA A 55 -8.98 3.61 7.24
N GLU A 56 -8.26 4.55 7.87
CA GLU A 56 -7.49 4.30 9.10
C GLU A 56 -8.40 3.75 10.22
N ILE A 57 -9.56 4.38 10.45
CA ILE A 57 -10.52 3.97 11.47
C ILE A 57 -11.15 2.60 11.12
N TYR A 58 -11.71 2.47 9.92
CA TYR A 58 -12.41 1.26 9.49
C TYR A 58 -11.49 0.03 9.48
N LEU A 59 -10.30 0.15 8.89
CA LEU A 59 -9.33 -0.93 8.81
C LEU A 59 -8.70 -1.20 10.18
N GLY A 60 -8.46 -0.16 10.97
CA GLY A 60 -8.03 -0.25 12.37
C GLY A 60 -8.94 -1.18 13.17
N ASN A 61 -10.24 -0.87 13.19
CA ASN A 61 -11.24 -1.69 13.88
C ASN A 61 -11.27 -3.15 13.37
N LYS A 62 -11.15 -3.33 12.06
CA LYS A 62 -11.18 -4.66 11.44
C LYS A 62 -9.96 -5.52 11.77
N LEU A 63 -8.82 -4.91 12.10
CA LEU A 63 -7.62 -5.61 12.59
C LEU A 63 -7.78 -6.10 14.01
N PHE A 64 -8.32 -5.26 14.90
CA PHE A 64 -8.60 -5.63 16.28
C PHE A 64 -9.51 -6.87 16.35
N SER A 65 -10.52 -6.94 15.49
CA SER A 65 -11.43 -8.08 15.39
C SER A 65 -10.77 -9.38 14.87
N LYS A 66 -9.60 -9.31 14.22
CA LYS A 66 -8.98 -10.45 13.51
C LYS A 66 -7.69 -10.99 14.10
N THR A 67 -7.30 -10.60 15.31
CA THR A 67 -6.12 -11.12 16.03
C THR A 67 -4.88 -11.17 15.14
N ARG A 68 -4.40 -10.00 14.69
CA ARG A 68 -3.11 -9.88 13.98
C ARG A 68 -2.31 -8.72 14.56
N LYS A 69 -0.97 -8.81 14.43
CA LYS A 69 0.03 -7.97 15.10
C LYS A 69 -0.37 -6.49 15.09
N ILE A 70 -0.66 -5.98 16.27
CA ILE A 70 -1.08 -4.60 16.49
C ILE A 70 0.12 -3.82 17.01
N LYS A 71 0.48 -2.70 16.39
CA LYS A 71 1.41 -1.74 17.00
C LYS A 71 0.60 -0.78 17.87
N VAL A 72 0.81 -0.90 19.18
CA VAL A 72 0.20 -0.03 20.20
C VAL A 72 1.23 1.03 20.56
N SER A 73 0.88 2.32 20.44
CA SER A 73 1.70 3.41 20.96
C SER A 73 0.86 4.34 21.83
N LYS A 74 1.45 4.77 22.96
CA LYS A 74 0.90 5.77 23.87
C LYS A 74 1.76 7.03 23.75
N LYS A 75 1.15 8.18 23.51
CA LYS A 75 1.82 9.48 23.60
C LYS A 75 1.44 10.10 24.94
N GLU A 76 2.42 10.50 25.74
CA GLU A 76 2.22 10.91 27.14
C GLU A 76 1.28 12.12 27.32
N GLU A 77 1.12 12.96 26.30
CA GLU A 77 0.28 14.17 26.36
C GLU A 77 -1.21 13.96 26.05
N LYS A 78 -1.63 12.79 25.54
CA LYS A 78 -3.04 12.50 25.25
C LYS A 78 -3.36 11.08 25.71
N ASN A 79 -4.31 10.93 26.64
CA ASN A 79 -4.83 9.64 27.14
C ASN A 79 -5.53 8.77 26.06
N SER A 80 -5.20 8.94 24.79
CA SER A 80 -5.68 8.13 23.67
C SER A 80 -4.62 7.10 23.29
N ILE A 81 -4.94 5.82 23.46
CA ILE A 81 -4.17 4.72 22.88
C ILE A 81 -4.36 4.77 21.37
N LYS A 82 -3.30 5.04 20.60
CA LYS A 82 -3.37 4.97 19.14
C LYS A 82 -2.97 3.56 18.71
N VAL A 83 -3.86 2.90 17.97
CA VAL A 83 -3.54 1.66 17.29
C VAL A 83 -3.32 1.93 15.82
N THR A 84 -2.14 1.55 15.36
CA THR A 84 -1.70 1.77 13.97
C THR A 84 -1.29 0.47 13.34
N LEU A 85 -1.59 0.34 12.04
CA LEU A 85 -1.13 -0.72 11.17
C LEU A 85 0.40 -0.81 11.17
N GLU A 86 0.95 -2.01 11.19
CA GLU A 86 2.39 -2.21 10.93
C GLU A 86 2.69 -1.89 9.45
N HIS A 87 3.85 -1.26 9.20
CA HIS A 87 4.28 -0.91 7.84
C HIS A 87 4.24 -2.14 6.92
N ASN A 88 3.63 -1.99 5.73
CA ASN A 88 3.40 -3.07 4.75
C ASN A 88 2.45 -4.20 5.17
N GLU A 89 1.67 -4.05 6.24
CA GLU A 89 0.67 -5.05 6.58
C GLU A 89 -0.41 -5.15 5.48
N LYS A 90 -0.65 -6.39 5.04
CA LYS A 90 -1.60 -6.71 3.97
C LYS A 90 -2.93 -7.11 4.59
N LEU A 91 -3.88 -6.21 4.52
CA LEU A 91 -5.25 -6.45 4.93
C LEU A 91 -6.09 -6.99 3.76
N LYS A 92 -6.88 -8.02 4.02
CA LYS A 92 -7.88 -8.53 3.07
C LYS A 92 -9.27 -8.19 3.58
N ASP A 93 -10.06 -7.61 2.72
CA ASP A 93 -11.45 -7.29 3.00
C ASP A 93 -12.40 -7.90 1.96
N VAL A 94 -13.63 -8.16 2.38
CA VAL A 94 -14.72 -8.66 1.54
C VAL A 94 -15.97 -7.85 1.83
N TYR A 95 -16.57 -7.29 0.78
CA TYR A 95 -17.80 -6.51 0.85
C TYR A 95 -18.69 -6.89 -0.33
N TYR A 96 -19.93 -7.32 -0.05
CA TYR A 96 -20.87 -7.89 -1.05
C TYR A 96 -20.22 -8.92 -1.99
N GLY A 97 -19.35 -9.79 -1.46
CA GLY A 97 -18.64 -10.82 -2.25
C GLY A 97 -17.46 -10.30 -3.09
N HIS A 98 -17.24 -8.99 -3.17
CA HIS A 98 -16.06 -8.41 -3.81
C HIS A 98 -14.87 -8.44 -2.86
N LYS A 99 -13.69 -8.83 -3.37
CA LYS A 99 -12.46 -8.98 -2.59
C LYS A 99 -11.55 -7.79 -2.78
N PHE A 100 -11.16 -7.18 -1.67
CA PHE A 100 -10.29 -6.01 -1.61
C PHE A 100 -9.02 -6.33 -0.85
N LYS A 101 -7.90 -5.74 -1.29
CA LYS A 101 -6.63 -5.84 -0.59
C LYS A 101 -6.13 -4.44 -0.27
N TRP A 102 -5.89 -4.20 1.02
CA TRP A 102 -5.34 -2.97 1.54
C TRP A 102 -3.88 -3.18 1.95
N ILE A 103 -3.05 -2.16 1.70
CA ILE A 103 -1.67 -2.10 2.18
C ILE A 103 -1.42 -0.69 2.69
N TRP A 104 -1.06 -0.57 3.96
CA TRP A 104 -0.57 0.69 4.53
C TRP A 104 0.92 0.85 4.19
N GLN A 105 1.27 1.99 3.62
CA GLN A 105 2.61 2.34 3.18
C GLN A 105 3.04 3.64 3.86
N GLU A 106 4.31 3.69 4.23
CA GLU A 106 4.97 4.85 4.80
C GLU A 106 6.32 5.00 4.09
N PHE A 107 6.50 6.12 3.39
CA PHE A 107 7.72 6.42 2.67
C PHE A 107 8.45 7.51 3.42
N LYS A 108 9.75 7.33 3.70
CA LYS A 108 10.58 8.43 4.16
C LYS A 108 10.96 9.27 2.96
N CYS A 109 10.69 10.57 3.01
CA CYS A 109 11.29 11.50 2.06
C CYS A 109 12.76 11.65 2.43
N SER A 110 13.63 10.85 1.81
CA SER A 110 15.02 11.27 1.62
C SER A 110 15.00 12.34 0.55
N ASP A 111 15.76 13.40 0.75
CA ASP A 111 16.07 14.47 -0.21
C ASP A 111 15.27 15.75 0.00
N HIS A 112 15.64 16.49 1.05
CA HIS A 112 15.88 17.93 0.92
C HIS A 112 17.17 18.28 1.68
N PRO A 113 18.22 18.79 1.00
CA PRO A 113 19.36 19.36 1.70
C PRO A 113 18.97 20.73 2.27
N LYS A 114 18.99 20.83 3.60
CA LYS A 114 19.10 22.06 4.41
C LYS A 114 18.21 23.24 4.01
N ASP A 115 17.05 23.32 4.64
CA ASP A 115 16.48 24.62 5.04
C ASP A 115 15.95 24.54 6.47
N ASN A 116 16.60 25.32 7.35
CA ASN A 116 16.49 25.30 8.81
C ASN A 116 15.13 25.80 9.37
N ASN A 117 14.06 25.81 8.58
CA ASN A 117 12.74 26.24 9.04
C ASN A 117 11.57 25.36 8.57
N SER A 118 11.83 24.19 7.95
CA SER A 118 10.75 23.25 7.59
C SER A 118 10.57 22.19 8.69
N ILE A 119 9.72 22.50 9.66
CA ILE A 119 9.21 21.50 10.61
C ILE A 119 8.46 20.43 9.80
N GLN A 120 9.08 19.25 9.68
CA GLN A 120 8.41 17.96 9.90
C GLN A 120 7.46 17.44 8.80
N ARG A 121 7.94 17.24 7.57
CA ARG A 121 7.34 16.26 6.63
C ARG A 121 8.37 15.23 6.18
N SER A 122 8.86 14.44 7.12
CA SER A 122 9.85 13.39 6.83
C SER A 122 9.21 12.07 6.37
N GLU A 123 7.87 11.94 6.45
CA GLU A 123 7.15 10.69 6.18
C GLU A 123 5.87 10.96 5.36
N VAL A 124 5.73 10.32 4.19
CA VAL A 124 4.51 10.30 3.38
C VAL A 124 3.79 8.98 3.63
N LYS A 125 2.58 9.05 4.19
CA LYS A 125 1.74 7.88 4.46
C LYS A 125 0.64 7.76 3.43
N SER A 126 0.33 6.52 3.03
CA SER A 126 -0.76 6.24 2.11
C SER A 126 -1.32 4.84 2.27
N PHE A 127 -2.57 4.68 1.84
CA PHE A 127 -3.19 3.38 1.65
C PHE A 127 -3.20 3.03 0.16
N LYS A 128 -2.83 1.79 -0.15
CA LYS A 128 -3.05 1.20 -1.47
C LYS A 128 -4.16 0.18 -1.41
N LEU A 129 -5.22 0.46 -2.14
CA LEU A 129 -6.37 -0.40 -2.32
C LEU A 129 -6.29 -1.12 -3.67
N THR A 130 -6.12 -2.44 -3.67
CA THR A 130 -6.10 -3.29 -4.86
C THR A 130 -7.39 -4.11 -5.00
N PHE A 131 -7.98 -4.10 -6.19
CA PHE A 131 -9.24 -4.79 -6.52
C PHE A 131 -9.30 -5.18 -8.00
N ARG A 132 -10.36 -5.88 -8.43
CA ARG A 132 -10.51 -6.27 -9.85
C ARG A 132 -10.88 -5.05 -10.70
N LYS A 133 -10.32 -4.92 -11.91
CA LYS A 133 -10.58 -3.79 -12.81
C LYS A 133 -12.09 -3.55 -13.04
N LYS A 134 -12.86 -4.63 -13.24
CA LYS A 134 -14.32 -4.57 -13.44
C LYS A 134 -15.10 -4.01 -12.25
N ASP A 135 -14.53 -4.04 -11.05
CA ASP A 135 -15.19 -3.57 -9.83
C ASP A 135 -14.94 -2.07 -9.58
N LYS A 136 -14.28 -1.34 -10.49
CA LYS A 136 -13.92 0.08 -10.30
C LYS A 136 -15.11 0.98 -9.99
N LYS A 137 -16.20 0.86 -10.75
CA LYS A 137 -17.43 1.64 -10.52
C LYS A 137 -18.01 1.33 -9.14
N PHE A 138 -18.13 0.04 -8.82
CA PHE A 138 -18.62 -0.44 -7.53
C PHE A 138 -17.75 0.06 -6.34
N VAL A 139 -16.44 0.12 -6.51
CA VAL A 139 -15.54 0.66 -5.48
C VAL A 139 -15.87 2.12 -5.16
N VAL A 140 -15.95 2.95 -6.20
CA VAL A 140 -16.16 4.40 -6.05
C VAL A 140 -17.57 4.71 -5.54
N GLU A 141 -18.58 4.01 -6.05
CA GLU A 141 -19.99 4.35 -5.78
C GLU A 141 -20.57 3.64 -4.54
N SER A 142 -19.96 2.54 -4.09
CA SER A 142 -20.52 1.73 -2.99
C SER A 142 -19.51 1.44 -1.89
N TYR A 143 -18.36 0.85 -2.22
CA TYR A 143 -17.43 0.39 -1.19
C TYR A 143 -16.75 1.53 -0.41
N LEU A 144 -16.23 2.56 -1.08
CA LEU A 144 -15.61 3.70 -0.41
C LEU A 144 -16.63 4.51 0.41
N PRO A 145 -17.83 4.85 -0.12
CA PRO A 145 -18.88 5.48 0.68
C PRO A 145 -19.29 4.66 1.91
N PHE A 146 -19.37 3.33 1.78
CA PHE A 146 -19.62 2.44 2.92
C PHE A 146 -18.54 2.58 3.99
N ILE A 147 -17.25 2.55 3.62
CA ILE A 147 -16.14 2.75 4.55
C ILE A 147 -16.26 4.09 5.27
N MET A 148 -16.55 5.17 4.55
CA MET A 148 -16.73 6.50 5.15
C MET A 148 -17.90 6.52 6.15
N LYS A 149 -19.02 5.88 5.82
CA LYS A 149 -20.17 5.78 6.72
C LYS A 149 -19.84 4.96 7.97
N GLU A 150 -19.22 3.81 7.79
CA GLU A 150 -18.83 2.91 8.89
C GLU A 150 -17.83 3.58 9.83
N ALA A 151 -16.83 4.27 9.29
CA ALA A 151 -15.84 4.99 10.08
C ALA A 151 -16.47 6.09 10.95
N LYS A 152 -17.53 6.76 10.47
CA LYS A 152 -18.27 7.74 11.28
C LYS A 152 -18.97 7.07 12.46
N TYR A 153 -19.57 5.89 12.28
CA TYR A 153 -20.17 5.13 13.38
C TYR A 153 -19.13 4.65 14.40
N LEU A 154 -17.95 4.23 13.95
CA LEU A 154 -16.88 3.72 14.81
C LEU A 154 -16.08 4.81 15.55
N LYS A 155 -16.23 6.08 15.15
CA LYS A 155 -15.56 7.22 15.80
C LYS A 155 -16.25 7.63 17.11
N HIS A 156 -17.43 7.07 17.42
CA HIS A 156 -18.29 7.40 18.55
C HIS A 156 -18.38 6.29 19.57
#